data_AF-A0A1B0Z1S8-F1
#
_entry.id   AF-A0A1B0Z1S8-F1
#
_cell.length_a   1.000
_cell.length_b   1.000
_cell.length_c   1.000
_cell.angle_alpha   90.00
_cell.angle_beta   90.00
_cell.angle_gamma   90.00
#
_symmetry.space_group_name_H-M   'P 1'
#
loop_
_entity.id
_entity.type
_entity.pdbx_description
1 polymer ?
#
loop_
_entity_poly.entity_id
_entity_poly.type
_entity_poly.pdbx_seq_one_letter_code
_entity_poly.pdbx_strand_id
1 'polypeptide(L)'
;MENMKLKNDNGEIVEYNSGQKILDDLYLNMDKTEIDENLQNFNIEFEVIPDQVAINTSQRDHFAIVSILVNEDRKYQYLVGPDLDLEQFEKLDQSQMPEMIKGQVREAYQLIQAK
;
A
#
# COMPACT_ATOMS: atom_id res chain seq x y z
N MET A 1 -3.48 -10.51 12.78
CA MET A 1 -3.36 -9.36 11.87
C MET A 1 -2.54 -8.32 12.60
N GLU A 2 -1.59 -7.70 11.92
CA GLU A 2 -0.70 -6.70 12.53
C GLU A 2 -1.28 -5.30 12.32
N ASN A 3 -1.51 -4.59 13.42
CA ASN A 3 -1.88 -3.18 13.40
C ASN A 3 -0.62 -2.38 13.70
N MET A 4 -0.31 -1.43 12.82
CA MET A 4 0.85 -0.56 12.93
C MET A 4 0.39 0.82 13.38
N LYS A 5 1.21 1.49 14.18
CA LYS A 5 0.99 2.90 14.55
C LYS A 5 1.86 3.76 13.66
N LEU A 6 1.26 4.44 12.69
CA LEU A 6 1.96 5.25 11.70
C LEU A 6 1.48 6.70 11.76
N LYS A 7 2.33 7.61 11.28
CA LYS A 7 2.01 9.04 11.22
C LYS A 7 1.23 9.34 9.94
N ASN A 8 0.06 9.97 10.04
CA ASN A 8 -0.70 10.45 8.88
C ASN A 8 -0.22 11.83 8.40
N ASP A 9 -0.84 12.38 7.36
CA ASP A 9 -0.47 13.67 6.75
C ASP A 9 -0.66 14.87 7.69
N ASN A 10 -1.52 14.76 8.69
CA ASN A 10 -1.71 15.79 9.73
C ASN A 10 -0.68 15.68 10.86
N GLY A 11 0.18 14.67 10.80
CA GLY A 11 1.20 14.38 11.79
C GLY A 11 0.71 13.62 13.02
N GLU A 12 -0.51 13.11 12.99
CA GLU A 12 -1.12 12.32 14.06
C GLU A 12 -0.70 10.85 13.93
N ILE A 13 -0.52 10.18 15.07
CA ILE A 13 -0.28 8.74 15.09
C ILE A 13 -1.64 8.04 15.02
N VAL A 14 -1.89 7.35 13.91
CA VAL A 14 -3.12 6.60 13.64
C VAL A 14 -2.81 5.12 13.44
N GLU A 15 -3.85 4.29 13.54
CA GLU A 15 -3.73 2.87 13.28
C GLU A 15 -3.78 2.59 11.78
N TYR A 16 -2.91 1.68 11.33
CA TYR A 16 -2.89 1.13 9.98
C TYR A 16 -2.98 -0.39 10.06
N ASN A 17 -4.02 -0.94 9.44
CA ASN A 17 -4.21 -2.38 9.32
C ASN A 17 -3.36 -2.90 8.15
N SER A 18 -2.21 -3.54 8.41
CA SER A 18 -1.25 -3.90 7.36
C SER A 18 -1.54 -5.23 6.66
N GLY A 19 -2.40 -6.06 7.26
CA GLY A 19 -2.76 -7.36 6.73
C GLY A 19 -1.63 -8.37 6.89
N GLN A 20 -1.19 -8.96 5.77
CA GLN A 20 -0.17 -10.01 5.73
C GLN A 20 1.18 -9.46 5.26
N LYS A 21 2.24 -9.85 5.96
CA LYS A 21 3.61 -9.57 5.54
C LYS A 21 3.99 -10.43 4.32
N ILE A 22 4.44 -9.79 3.25
CA ILE A 22 4.99 -10.46 2.06
C ILE A 22 6.52 -10.58 2.21
N LEU A 23 7.17 -9.46 2.54
CA LEU A 23 8.61 -9.36 2.83
C LEU A 23 8.82 -8.42 4.02
N ASP A 24 10.05 -8.31 4.50
CA ASP A 24 10.42 -7.20 5.38
C ASP A 24 10.08 -5.88 4.69
N ASP A 25 9.34 -5.00 5.40
CA ASP A 25 8.86 -3.72 4.88
C ASP A 25 7.97 -3.76 3.62
N LEU A 26 7.30 -4.89 3.40
CA LEU A 26 6.23 -5.00 2.40
C LEU A 26 5.07 -5.83 2.94
N TYR A 27 3.92 -5.19 3.09
CA TYR A 27 2.71 -5.79 3.63
C TYR A 27 1.55 -5.61 2.65
N LEU A 28 0.62 -6.56 2.63
CA LEU A 28 -0.58 -6.56 1.81
C LEU A 28 -1.82 -6.76 2.67
N ASN A 29 -2.73 -5.80 2.59
CA ASN A 29 -4.09 -5.92 3.06
C ASN A 29 -5.06 -6.17 1.90
N MET A 30 -5.98 -7.11 2.11
CA MET A 30 -7.05 -7.48 1.17
C MET A 30 -8.44 -7.42 1.82
N ASP A 31 -8.54 -7.06 3.10
CA ASP A 31 -9.81 -6.88 3.79
C ASP A 31 -10.39 -5.50 3.45
N LYS A 32 -11.59 -5.49 2.85
CA LYS A 32 -12.25 -4.27 2.41
C LYS A 32 -12.49 -3.29 3.57
N THR A 33 -12.94 -3.79 4.72
CA THR A 33 -13.31 -2.93 5.86
C THR A 33 -12.08 -2.24 6.41
N GLU A 34 -11.00 -2.99 6.58
CA GLU A 34 -9.73 -2.46 7.06
C GLU A 34 -9.09 -1.48 6.07
N ILE A 35 -9.19 -1.75 4.76
CA ILE A 35 -8.73 -0.82 3.74
C ILE A 35 -9.55 0.47 3.78
N ASP A 36 -10.88 0.39 3.94
CA ASP A 36 -11.74 1.56 4.07
C ASP A 36 -11.37 2.41 5.29
N GLU A 37 -11.06 1.78 6.43
CA GLU A 37 -10.54 2.44 7.63
C GLU A 37 -9.17 3.10 7.38
N ASN A 38 -8.24 2.41 6.71
CA ASN A 38 -6.94 2.98 6.36
C ASN A 38 -7.10 4.20 5.44
N LEU A 39 -7.98 4.13 4.42
CA LEU A 39 -8.23 5.27 3.53
C LEU A 39 -8.73 6.49 4.32
N GLN A 40 -9.61 6.29 5.31
CA GLN A 40 -10.09 7.35 6.19
C GLN A 40 -8.99 7.89 7.12
N ASN A 41 -8.29 7.01 7.84
CA ASN A 41 -7.25 7.38 8.82
C ASN A 41 -6.09 8.16 8.19
N PHE A 42 -5.78 7.86 6.92
CA PHE A 42 -4.69 8.48 6.17
C PHE A 42 -5.16 9.55 5.18
N ASN A 43 -6.45 9.89 5.19
CA ASN A 43 -7.07 10.88 4.30
C ASN A 43 -6.72 10.66 2.82
N ILE A 44 -6.78 9.39 2.38
CA ILE A 44 -6.48 9.00 1.00
C ILE A 44 -7.79 9.02 0.22
N GLU A 45 -7.92 10.00 -0.66
CA GLU A 45 -9.06 10.11 -1.55
C GLU A 45 -8.91 9.16 -2.75
N PHE A 46 -10.01 8.51 -3.11
CA PHE A 46 -10.13 7.66 -4.28
C PHE A 46 -11.32 8.07 -5.11
N GLU A 47 -11.09 8.39 -6.38
CA GLU A 47 -12.14 8.44 -7.37
C GLU A 47 -12.29 7.05 -7.98
N VAL A 48 -13.42 6.40 -7.73
CA VAL A 48 -13.76 5.13 -8.38
C VAL A 48 -14.48 5.44 -9.67
N ILE A 49 -13.81 5.16 -10.79
CA ILE A 49 -14.42 5.26 -12.11
C ILE A 49 -15.01 3.87 -12.45
N PRO A 50 -16.31 3.78 -12.81
CA PRO A 50 -16.92 2.50 -13.21
C PRO A 50 -16.12 1.79 -14.29
N ASP A 51 -16.01 0.47 -14.17
CA ASP A 51 -15.28 -0.42 -15.08
C ASP A 51 -13.77 -0.15 -15.23
N GLN A 52 -13.17 0.63 -14.31
CA GLN A 52 -11.73 0.91 -14.30
C GLN A 52 -11.09 0.52 -12.98
N VAL A 53 -9.90 -0.06 -13.06
CA VAL A 53 -9.04 -0.26 -11.89
C VAL A 53 -8.36 1.06 -11.59
N ALA A 54 -8.64 1.62 -10.42
CA ALA A 54 -7.97 2.82 -9.94
C ALA A 54 -6.77 2.43 -9.06
N ILE A 55 -5.63 3.08 -9.27
CA ILE A 55 -4.41 2.89 -8.48
C ILE A 55 -3.94 4.27 -8.01
N ASN A 56 -3.60 4.38 -6.72
CA ASN A 56 -3.06 5.60 -6.13
C ASN A 56 -1.91 5.23 -5.20
N THR A 57 -0.82 5.95 -5.32
CA THR A 57 0.35 5.85 -4.43
C THR A 57 0.39 7.09 -3.55
N SER A 58 0.07 6.90 -2.27
CA SER A 58 0.16 7.93 -1.24
C SER A 58 1.52 7.86 -0.55
N GLN A 59 2.40 8.79 -0.89
CA GLN A 59 3.72 8.90 -0.26
C GLN A 59 3.62 9.58 1.11
N ARG A 60 4.34 9.04 2.10
CA ARG A 60 4.56 9.64 3.42
C ARG A 60 6.06 9.85 3.65
N ASP A 61 6.46 10.31 4.82
CA ASP A 61 7.87 10.65 5.07
C ASP A 61 8.81 9.45 5.00
N HIS A 62 8.40 8.29 5.51
CA HIS A 62 9.25 7.08 5.55
C HIS A 62 8.58 5.83 4.97
N PHE A 63 7.40 5.95 4.40
CA PHE A 63 6.68 4.82 3.82
C PHE A 63 5.73 5.32 2.73
N ALA A 64 5.23 4.40 1.92
CA ALA A 64 4.20 4.68 0.93
C ALA A 64 3.07 3.66 1.05
N ILE A 65 1.86 4.10 0.73
CA ILE A 65 0.67 3.27 0.67
C ILE A 65 0.23 3.20 -0.80
N VAL A 66 0.30 2.02 -1.41
CA VAL A 66 -0.22 1.77 -2.75
C VAL A 66 -1.60 1.14 -2.61
N SER A 67 -2.63 1.88 -2.99
CA SER A 67 -4.02 1.44 -2.92
C SER A 67 -4.52 1.11 -4.31
N ILE A 68 -5.24 0.01 -4.45
CA ILE A 68 -5.78 -0.50 -5.72
C ILE A 68 -7.25 -0.83 -5.51
N LEU A 69 -8.12 -0.11 -6.21
CA LEU A 69 -9.56 -0.32 -6.18
C LEU A 69 -9.98 -0.89 -7.53
N VAL A 70 -10.41 -2.15 -7.52
CA VAL A 70 -10.92 -2.79 -8.74
C VAL A 70 -12.40 -2.51 -8.91
N ASN A 71 -13.15 -2.57 -7.81
CA ASN A 71 -14.55 -2.19 -7.72
C ASN A 71 -14.89 -1.88 -6.25
N GLU A 72 -16.17 -1.66 -5.95
CA GLU A 72 -16.62 -1.34 -4.59
C GLU A 72 -16.28 -2.45 -3.57
N ASP A 73 -16.25 -3.71 -4.00
CA ASP A 73 -16.08 -4.87 -3.12
C ASP A 73 -14.65 -5.40 -3.05
N ARG A 74 -13.82 -5.09 -4.06
CA ARG A 74 -12.50 -5.68 -4.23
C ARG A 74 -11.43 -4.58 -4.24
N LYS A 75 -10.73 -4.49 -3.10
CA LYS A 75 -9.66 -3.54 -2.84
C LYS A 75 -8.41 -4.28 -2.38
N TYR A 76 -7.26 -3.71 -2.69
CA TYR A 76 -5.96 -4.17 -2.23
C TYR A 76 -5.15 -2.96 -1.76
N GLN A 77 -4.36 -3.14 -0.72
CA GLN A 77 -3.50 -2.08 -0.23
C GLN A 77 -2.14 -2.64 0.17
N TYR A 78 -1.08 -2.06 -0.38
CA TYR A 78 0.29 -2.39 -0.03
C TYR A 78 0.89 -1.28 0.82
N LEU A 79 1.51 -1.66 1.94
CA LEU A 79 2.39 -0.79 2.70
C LEU A 79 3.83 -1.07 2.29
N VAL A 80 4.53 -0.04 1.85
CA VAL A 80 5.91 -0.10 1.39
C VAL A 80 6.76 0.71 2.36
N GLY A 81 7.64 0.04 3.10
CA GLY A 81 8.54 0.65 4.07
C GLY A 81 9.90 1.03 3.47
N PRO A 82 10.73 1.75 4.25
CA PRO A 82 11.98 2.32 3.77
C PRO A 82 13.10 1.28 3.63
N ASP A 83 13.01 0.12 4.31
CA ASP A 83 14.05 -0.90 4.34
C ASP A 83 13.67 -2.13 3.49
N LEU A 84 12.78 -1.98 2.51
CA LEU A 84 12.41 -3.06 1.58
C LEU A 84 13.65 -3.59 0.82
N ASP A 85 13.94 -4.88 1.01
CA ASP A 85 14.99 -5.58 0.26
C ASP A 85 14.59 -5.74 -1.22
N LEU A 86 15.11 -4.85 -2.06
CA LEU A 86 14.85 -4.87 -3.50
C LEU A 86 15.32 -6.16 -4.18
N GLU A 87 16.40 -6.80 -3.71
CA GLU A 87 16.88 -8.04 -4.32
C GLU A 87 15.88 -9.18 -4.10
N GLN A 88 15.30 -9.28 -2.89
CA GLN A 88 14.25 -10.24 -2.59
C GLN A 88 12.93 -9.88 -3.28
N PHE A 89 12.58 -8.60 -3.30
CA PHE A 89 11.38 -8.11 -3.98
C PHE A 89 11.39 -8.46 -5.47
N GLU A 90 12.51 -8.29 -6.16
CA GLU A 90 12.62 -8.63 -7.58
C GLU A 90 12.50 -10.13 -7.86
N LYS A 91 12.70 -11.00 -6.86
CA LYS A 91 12.53 -12.46 -6.98
C LYS A 91 11.08 -12.92 -6.82
N LEU A 92 10.16 -12.05 -6.37
CA LEU A 92 8.73 -12.38 -6.29
C LEU A 92 8.17 -12.69 -7.68
N ASP A 93 7.49 -13.82 -7.81
CA ASP A 93 6.91 -14.25 -9.08
C ASP A 93 5.47 -13.72 -9.30
N GLN A 94 4.91 -13.98 -10.48
CA GLN A 94 3.56 -13.56 -10.87
C GLN A 94 2.45 -14.09 -9.96
N SER A 95 2.67 -15.21 -9.27
CA SER A 95 1.67 -15.78 -8.36
C SER A 95 1.62 -15.03 -7.02
N GLN A 96 2.76 -14.45 -6.62
CA GLN A 96 2.86 -13.65 -5.40
C GLN A 96 2.52 -12.17 -5.65
N MET A 97 2.99 -11.62 -6.77
CA MET A 97 2.73 -10.23 -7.14
C MET A 97 2.74 -10.07 -8.68
N PRO A 98 1.60 -9.71 -9.30
CA PRO A 98 1.56 -9.44 -10.73
C PRO A 98 2.53 -8.32 -11.15
N GLU A 99 3.14 -8.42 -12.33
CA GLU A 99 4.17 -7.46 -12.79
C GLU A 99 3.68 -6.00 -12.74
N MET A 100 2.41 -5.77 -13.09
CA MET A 100 1.81 -4.43 -13.04
C MET A 100 1.85 -3.84 -11.62
N ILE A 101 1.53 -4.65 -10.61
CA ILE A 101 1.54 -4.22 -9.21
C ILE A 101 2.97 -4.10 -8.69
N LYS A 102 3.85 -5.01 -9.11
CA LYS A 102 5.28 -4.94 -8.82
C LYS A 102 5.91 -3.64 -9.32
N GLY A 103 5.50 -3.16 -10.50
CA GLY A 103 5.86 -1.85 -11.02
C GLY A 103 5.45 -0.69 -10.10
N GLN A 104 4.21 -0.71 -9.60
CA GLN A 104 3.68 0.33 -8.71
C GLN A 104 4.37 0.34 -7.34
N VAL A 105 4.61 -0.83 -6.76
CA VAL A 105 5.35 -0.96 -5.48
C VAL A 105 6.80 -0.47 -5.63
N ARG A 106 7.45 -0.78 -6.76
CA ARG A 106 8.80 -0.30 -7.06
C ARG A 106 8.85 1.23 -7.16
N GLU A 107 7.89 1.83 -7.87
CA GLU A 107 7.77 3.28 -7.98
C GLU A 107 7.53 3.93 -6.60
N ALA A 108 6.63 3.36 -5.79
CA ALA A 108 6.36 3.81 -4.44
C ALA A 108 7.62 3.76 -3.55
N TYR A 109 8.40 2.69 -3.63
CA TYR A 109 9.68 2.57 -2.94
C TYR A 109 10.68 3.65 -3.40
N GLN A 110 10.80 3.89 -4.71
CA GLN A 110 11.69 4.94 -5.22
C GLN A 110 11.29 6.34 -4.75
N LEU A 111 9.98 6.62 -4.66
CA LEU A 111 9.49 7.91 -4.17
C LEU A 111 9.92 8.17 -2.74
N ILE A 112 9.83 7.18 -1.85
CA ILE A 112 10.20 7.34 -0.43
C ILE A 112 11.71 7.43 -0.22
N GLN A 113 12.54 6.88 -1.12
CA GLN A 113 14.00 7.00 -1.08
C GLN A 113 14.52 8.35 -1.60
N ALA A 114 13.70 9.09 -2.35
CA ALA A 114 14.09 10.38 -2.94
C ALA A 114 13.99 11.57 -1.97
N LYS A 115 13.50 11.35 -0.74
CA LYS A 115 13.43 12.35 0.34
C LYS A 115 14.65 12.27 1.25
#